data_AF-A0A645GXR5-F1
#
_entry.id   AF-A0A645GXR5-F1
#
_cell.length_a   1.000
_cell.length_b   1.000
_cell.length_c   1.000
_cell.angle_alpha   90.00
_cell.angle_beta   90.00
_cell.angle_gamma   90.00
#
_symmetry.space_group_name_H-M   'P 1'
#
loop_
_entity.id
_entity.type
_entity.pdbx_description
1 polymer ?
#
loop_
_entity_poly.entity_id
_entity_poly.type
_entity_poly.pdbx_seq_one_letter_code
_entity_poly.pdbx_strand_id
1 'polypeptide(L)'
;MYEKFSLFYVESPFFKPYQFITHMFMHGDFIHLFFNMYTLVIFGIVLEQIWGSQKFFLYYMVTGLGAAALHTLVLYIQASSLEGAAMAGDFAAIESLKAIMSTPTVGASGAVYGVLLAYGMLFPNNVLQLLIPPVAIKAKWMVLIFGGLELVLGITNTGGNIAHFAHLGGMIFGYILIRYWKKNNRMYY
;
A
#
# COMPACT_ATOMS: atom_id res chain seq x y z
N MET A 1 -1.36 -7.19 -20.60
CA MET A 1 -2.04 -7.44 -19.30
C MET A 1 -1.88 -6.24 -18.38
N TYR A 2 -0.65 -5.76 -18.13
CA TYR A 2 -0.37 -4.55 -17.33
C TYR A 2 -1.11 -3.29 -17.80
N GLU A 3 -1.05 -2.95 -19.09
CA GLU A 3 -1.77 -1.79 -19.65
C GLU A 3 -3.29 -1.77 -19.37
N LYS A 4 -3.89 -2.95 -19.17
CA LYS A 4 -5.33 -3.05 -18.88
C LYS A 4 -5.60 -2.98 -17.39
N PHE A 5 -4.92 -3.81 -16.60
CA PHE A 5 -5.34 -4.08 -15.21
C PHE A 5 -4.54 -3.36 -14.13
N SER A 6 -3.41 -2.76 -14.47
CA SER A 6 -2.58 -2.01 -13.53
C SER A 6 -3.07 -0.58 -13.36
N LEU A 7 -2.80 0.04 -12.21
CA LEU A 7 -3.25 1.40 -11.91
C LEU A 7 -2.28 2.41 -12.52
N PHE A 8 -2.75 3.13 -13.54
CA PHE A 8 -2.03 4.28 -14.08
C PHE A 8 -2.43 5.57 -13.37
N TYR A 9 -1.57 6.59 -13.44
CA TYR A 9 -1.90 7.94 -13.00
C TYR A 9 -3.19 8.43 -13.67
N VAL A 10 -4.04 9.15 -12.94
CA VAL A 10 -5.42 9.46 -13.37
C VAL A 10 -5.53 10.29 -14.65
N GLU A 11 -4.51 11.07 -14.99
CA GLU A 11 -4.46 11.85 -16.24
C GLU A 11 -3.70 11.12 -17.36
N SER A 12 -3.21 9.91 -17.10
CA SER A 12 -2.56 9.07 -18.10
C SER A 12 -3.57 8.63 -19.17
N PRO A 13 -3.19 8.58 -20.46
CA PRO A 13 -4.04 8.01 -21.51
C PRO A 13 -4.36 6.52 -21.29
N PHE A 14 -3.57 5.82 -20.47
CA PHE A 14 -3.75 4.41 -20.14
C PHE A 14 -4.72 4.19 -18.96
N PHE A 15 -5.11 5.25 -18.25
CA PHE A 15 -5.96 5.13 -17.09
C PHE A 15 -7.38 4.66 -17.45
N LYS A 16 -7.91 3.76 -16.63
CA LYS A 16 -9.30 3.31 -16.64
C LYS A 16 -9.82 3.17 -15.20
N PRO A 17 -11.05 3.62 -14.88
CA PRO A 17 -11.56 3.60 -13.50
C PRO A 17 -11.52 2.25 -12.78
N TYR A 18 -11.71 1.14 -13.49
CA TYR A 18 -11.67 -0.20 -12.91
C TYR A 18 -10.29 -0.60 -12.38
N GLN A 19 -9.22 0.09 -12.80
CA GLN A 19 -7.85 -0.17 -12.37
C GLN A 19 -7.66 0.04 -10.87
N PHE A 20 -8.45 0.92 -10.23
CA PHE A 20 -8.47 1.07 -8.77
C PHE A 20 -8.74 -0.25 -8.03
N ILE A 21 -9.46 -1.19 -8.64
CA ILE A 21 -9.71 -2.51 -8.06
C ILE A 21 -8.76 -3.54 -8.65
N THR A 22 -8.59 -3.57 -9.97
CA THR A 22 -7.88 -4.68 -10.64
C THR A 22 -6.38 -4.68 -10.32
N HIS A 23 -5.76 -3.53 -10.05
CA HIS A 23 -4.33 -3.47 -9.74
C HIS A 23 -3.95 -4.22 -8.46
N MET A 24 -4.90 -4.35 -7.52
CA MET A 24 -4.72 -5.07 -6.25
C MET A 24 -4.44 -6.55 -6.46
N PHE A 25 -4.73 -7.09 -7.65
CA PHE A 25 -4.53 -8.51 -8.00
C PHE A 25 -3.36 -8.71 -8.97
N MET A 26 -2.73 -7.63 -9.44
CA MET A 26 -1.57 -7.66 -10.31
C MET A 26 -0.28 -7.72 -9.48
N HIS A 27 0.74 -8.40 -9.99
CA HIS A 27 2.05 -8.49 -9.34
C HIS A 27 3.16 -8.25 -10.36
N GLY A 28 4.23 -7.57 -9.95
CA GLY A 28 5.35 -7.23 -10.85
C GLY A 28 6.27 -8.42 -11.11
N ASP A 29 6.46 -9.27 -10.11
CA ASP A 29 7.40 -10.38 -10.12
C ASP A 29 7.01 -11.44 -9.09
N PHE A 30 7.70 -12.59 -9.14
CA PHE A 30 7.44 -13.71 -8.26
C PHE A 30 7.75 -13.41 -6.78
N ILE A 31 8.82 -12.67 -6.49
CA ILE A 31 9.21 -12.35 -5.11
C ILE A 31 8.17 -11.44 -4.46
N HIS A 32 7.70 -10.44 -5.19
CA HIS A 32 6.62 -9.56 -4.74
C HIS A 32 5.32 -10.36 -4.48
N LEU A 33 4.93 -11.26 -5.39
CA LEU A 33 3.78 -12.14 -5.15
C LEU A 33 3.98 -13.03 -3.92
N PHE A 34 5.15 -13.65 -3.79
CA PHE A 34 5.48 -14.54 -2.68
C PHE A 34 5.32 -13.83 -1.33
N PHE A 35 5.91 -12.65 -1.15
CA PHE A 35 5.84 -11.94 0.13
C PHE A 35 4.44 -11.39 0.45
N ASN A 36 3.67 -10.97 -0.57
CA ASN A 36 2.26 -10.60 -0.36
C ASN A 36 1.46 -11.80 0.16
N MET A 37 1.57 -12.95 -0.50
CA MET A 37 0.83 -14.16 -0.11
C MET A 37 1.31 -14.71 1.24
N TYR A 38 2.62 -14.73 1.48
CA TYR A 38 3.21 -15.13 2.76
C TYR A 38 2.65 -14.29 3.91
N THR A 39 2.58 -12.97 3.73
CA THR A 39 2.03 -12.06 4.75
C THR A 39 0.54 -12.30 4.98
N LEU A 40 -0.24 -12.52 3.92
CA LEU A 40 -1.67 -12.85 4.05
C LEU A 40 -1.91 -14.19 4.74
N VAL A 41 -1.11 -15.21 4.46
CA VAL A 41 -1.22 -16.51 5.13
C VAL A 41 -0.93 -16.39 6.61
N ILE A 42 0.14 -15.68 7.01
CA ILE A 42 0.53 -15.61 8.41
C ILE A 42 -0.39 -14.70 9.22
N PHE A 43 -0.64 -13.48 8.73
CA PHE A 43 -1.35 -12.46 9.50
C PHE A 43 -2.81 -12.36 9.11
N GLY A 44 -3.11 -12.52 7.82
CA GLY A 44 -4.48 -12.45 7.31
C GLY A 44 -5.37 -13.54 7.88
N ILE A 45 -4.89 -14.79 7.95
CA ILE A 45 -5.66 -15.91 8.55
C ILE A 45 -6.02 -15.61 10.01
N VAL A 46 -5.07 -15.08 10.81
CA VAL A 46 -5.33 -14.76 12.22
C VAL A 46 -6.38 -13.66 12.36
N LEU A 47 -6.31 -12.61 11.53
CA LEU A 47 -7.29 -11.52 11.53
C LEU A 47 -8.66 -12.00 11.04
N GLU A 48 -8.70 -12.84 10.01
CA GLU A 48 -9.92 -13.46 9.52
C GLU A 48 -10.56 -14.36 10.57
N GLN A 49 -9.80 -15.13 11.35
CA GLN A 49 -10.38 -15.94 12.43
C GLN A 49 -11.05 -15.09 13.53
N ILE A 50 -10.57 -13.87 13.75
CA ILE A 50 -11.11 -12.96 14.78
C ILE A 50 -12.30 -12.16 14.26
N TRP A 51 -12.20 -11.62 13.05
CA TRP A 51 -13.20 -10.73 12.48
C TRP A 51 -14.19 -11.42 11.56
N GLY A 52 -13.86 -12.65 11.15
CA GLY A 52 -14.47 -13.45 10.09
C GLY A 52 -14.36 -12.83 8.70
N SER A 53 -14.74 -13.64 7.71
CA SER A 53 -14.42 -13.41 6.31
C SER A 53 -14.96 -12.09 5.77
N GLN A 54 -16.19 -11.70 6.14
CA GLN A 54 -16.82 -10.48 5.64
C GLN A 54 -16.09 -9.21 6.11
N LYS A 55 -15.77 -9.10 7.40
CA LYS A 55 -15.05 -7.93 7.93
C LYS A 55 -13.60 -7.94 7.46
N PHE A 56 -12.96 -9.10 7.41
CA PHE A 56 -11.60 -9.20 6.86
C PHE A 56 -11.55 -8.76 5.39
N PHE A 57 -12.48 -9.21 4.56
CA PHE A 57 -12.59 -8.77 3.17
C PHE A 57 -12.83 -7.26 3.07
N LEU A 58 -13.78 -6.71 3.84
CA LEU A 58 -14.00 -5.27 3.88
C LEU A 58 -12.74 -4.51 4.30
N TYR A 59 -12.02 -5.00 5.32
CA TYR A 59 -10.78 -4.42 5.77
C TYR A 59 -9.74 -4.38 4.64
N TYR A 60 -9.51 -5.53 4.00
CA TYR A 60 -8.56 -5.69 2.89
C TYR A 60 -8.90 -4.77 1.71
N MET A 61 -10.18 -4.66 1.35
CA MET A 61 -10.62 -3.78 0.26
C MET A 61 -10.44 -2.30 0.62
N VAL A 62 -10.79 -1.90 1.85
CA VAL A 62 -10.65 -0.50 2.29
C VAL A 62 -9.17 -0.09 2.36
N THR A 63 -8.29 -0.96 2.86
CA THR A 63 -6.86 -0.66 2.91
C THR A 63 -6.23 -0.63 1.51
N GLY A 64 -6.61 -1.53 0.61
CA GLY A 64 -6.15 -1.51 -0.78
C GLY A 64 -6.62 -0.27 -1.56
N LEU A 65 -7.89 0.10 -1.45
CA LEU A 65 -8.42 1.31 -2.09
C LEU A 65 -7.87 2.58 -1.45
N GLY A 66 -7.67 2.59 -0.13
CA GLY A 66 -7.04 3.69 0.59
C GLY A 66 -5.57 3.89 0.20
N ALA A 67 -4.84 2.79 -0.01
CA ALA A 67 -3.49 2.80 -0.58
C ALA A 67 -3.48 3.44 -1.97
N ALA A 68 -4.36 2.98 -2.87
CA ALA A 68 -4.48 3.52 -4.22
C ALA A 68 -4.86 5.01 -4.22
N ALA A 69 -5.75 5.44 -3.32
CA ALA A 69 -6.16 6.83 -3.18
C ALA A 69 -5.00 7.73 -2.73
N LEU A 70 -4.28 7.35 -1.66
CA LEU A 70 -3.13 8.14 -1.20
C LEU A 70 -2.02 8.17 -2.24
N HIS A 71 -1.74 7.03 -2.87
CA HIS A 71 -0.76 6.93 -3.93
C HIS A 71 -1.06 7.86 -5.11
N THR A 72 -2.31 7.84 -5.59
CA THR A 72 -2.77 8.71 -6.68
C THR A 72 -2.68 10.19 -6.30
N LEU A 73 -3.03 10.54 -5.06
CA LEU A 73 -2.91 11.91 -4.56
C LEU A 73 -1.45 12.39 -4.56
N VAL A 74 -0.50 11.54 -4.14
CA VAL A 74 0.92 11.89 -4.16
C VAL A 74 1.43 12.07 -5.59
N LEU A 75 1.04 11.19 -6.52
CA LEU A 75 1.39 11.34 -7.94
C LEU A 75 0.83 12.65 -8.52
N TYR A 76 -0.40 13.02 -8.15
CA TYR A 76 -1.00 14.28 -8.57
C TYR A 76 -0.18 15.47 -8.08
N ILE A 77 0.17 15.52 -6.79
CA ILE A 77 1.00 16.59 -6.22
C ILE A 77 2.37 16.66 -6.92
N GLN A 78 3.00 15.50 -7.16
CA GLN A 78 4.29 15.42 -7.87
C GLN A 78 4.17 15.92 -9.30
N ALA A 79 3.17 15.48 -10.06
CA ALA A 79 2.95 15.91 -11.43
C ALA A 79 2.73 17.43 -11.52
N SER A 80 1.82 17.97 -10.71
CA SER A 80 1.54 19.41 -10.69
C SER A 80 2.77 20.24 -10.32
N SER A 81 3.65 19.73 -9.45
CA SER A 81 4.90 20.44 -9.08
C SER A 81 5.93 20.51 -10.21
N LEU A 82 5.84 19.63 -11.21
CA LEU A 82 6.79 19.52 -12.32
C LEU A 82 6.34 20.25 -13.58
N GLU A 83 5.04 20.55 -13.72
CA GLU A 83 4.47 21.17 -14.92
C GLU A 83 5.16 22.47 -15.32
N GLY A 84 5.38 23.39 -14.37
CA GLY A 84 6.01 24.68 -14.66
C GLY A 84 7.44 24.55 -15.19
N ALA A 85 8.24 23.66 -14.59
CA ALA A 85 9.61 23.39 -15.03
C ALA A 85 9.63 22.69 -16.40
N ALA A 86 8.74 21.72 -16.61
CA ALA A 86 8.62 21.01 -17.88
C ALA A 86 8.20 21.95 -19.02
N MET A 87 7.26 22.87 -18.78
CA MET A 87 6.86 23.89 -19.75
C MET A 87 7.98 24.88 -20.08
N ALA A 88 8.90 25.12 -19.14
CA ALA A 88 10.11 25.91 -19.37
C ALA A 88 11.21 25.14 -20.12
N GLY A 89 10.96 23.89 -20.51
CA GLY A 89 11.91 23.05 -21.25
C GLY A 89 12.90 22.29 -20.37
N ASP A 90 12.68 22.22 -19.05
CA ASP A 90 13.53 21.42 -18.16
C ASP A 90 13.40 19.94 -18.49
N PHE A 91 14.51 19.35 -18.94
CA PHE A 91 14.54 17.96 -19.39
C PHE A 91 14.23 16.96 -18.25
N ALA A 92 14.71 17.21 -17.04
CA ALA A 92 14.50 16.31 -15.91
C ALA A 92 13.03 16.29 -15.47
N ALA A 93 12.35 17.45 -15.48
CA ALA A 93 10.93 17.57 -15.21
C ALA A 93 10.09 16.87 -16.28
N ILE A 94 10.44 17.02 -17.57
CA ILE A 94 9.76 16.33 -18.68
C ILE A 94 9.87 14.82 -18.52
N GLU A 95 11.06 14.28 -18.26
CA GLU A 95 11.25 12.83 -18.08
C GLU A 95 10.52 12.30 -16.84
N SER A 96 10.50 13.07 -15.75
CA SER A 96 9.76 12.70 -14.53
C SER A 96 8.25 12.65 -14.78
N LEU A 97 7.68 13.62 -15.51
CA LEU A 97 6.26 13.60 -15.90
C LEU A 97 5.93 12.41 -16.80
N LYS A 98 6.79 12.10 -17.78
CA LYS A 98 6.61 10.91 -18.63
C LYS A 98 6.62 9.64 -17.78
N ALA A 99 7.50 9.53 -16.79
CA ALA A 99 7.56 8.38 -15.89
C ALA A 99 6.26 8.23 -15.08
N ILE A 100 5.71 9.32 -14.52
CA ILE A 100 4.41 9.31 -13.82
C ILE A 100 3.28 8.84 -14.74
N MET A 101 3.26 9.31 -15.99
CA MET A 101 2.19 9.00 -16.94
C MET A 101 2.24 7.56 -17.47
N SER A 102 3.43 6.95 -17.54
CA SER A 102 3.65 5.66 -18.22
C SER A 102 3.95 4.50 -17.29
N THR A 103 4.33 4.76 -16.03
CA THR A 103 4.65 3.70 -15.07
C THR A 103 3.39 3.25 -14.34
N PRO A 104 2.93 2.00 -14.54
CA PRO A 104 1.79 1.49 -13.81
C PRO A 104 2.17 1.06 -12.38
N THR A 105 1.22 1.23 -11.46
CA THR A 105 1.25 0.66 -10.12
C THR A 105 0.54 -0.69 -10.09
N VAL A 106 1.18 -1.69 -9.47
CA VAL A 106 0.66 -3.05 -9.31
C VAL A 106 0.95 -3.56 -7.91
N GLY A 107 0.03 -4.34 -7.36
CA GLY A 107 0.28 -5.07 -6.12
C GLY A 107 -0.86 -5.00 -5.13
N ALA A 108 -1.04 -6.10 -4.40
CA ALA A 108 -1.84 -6.17 -3.18
C ALA A 108 -1.17 -5.45 -1.99
N SER A 109 0.08 -5.00 -2.12
CA SER A 109 0.95 -4.64 -1.00
C SER A 109 0.38 -3.52 -0.13
N GLY A 110 -0.34 -2.55 -0.68
CA GLY A 110 -1.06 -1.55 0.10
C GLY A 110 -2.05 -2.17 1.09
N ALA A 111 -2.87 -3.13 0.64
CA ALA A 111 -3.79 -3.86 1.51
C ALA A 111 -3.03 -4.72 2.54
N VAL A 112 -1.93 -5.35 2.12
CA VAL A 112 -1.05 -6.18 2.96
C VAL A 112 -0.40 -5.36 4.08
N TYR A 113 0.06 -4.14 3.83
CA TYR A 113 0.56 -3.24 4.87
C TYR A 113 -0.54 -2.83 5.85
N GLY A 114 -1.78 -2.70 5.37
CA GLY A 114 -2.96 -2.61 6.23
C GLY A 114 -3.10 -3.83 7.15
N VAL A 115 -2.96 -5.05 6.62
CA VAL A 115 -2.98 -6.31 7.39
C VAL A 115 -1.87 -6.36 8.44
N LEU A 116 -0.65 -5.96 8.09
CA LEU A 116 0.48 -5.88 9.04
C LEU A 116 0.19 -4.92 10.18
N LEU A 117 -0.32 -3.72 9.87
CA LEU A 117 -0.74 -2.74 10.86
C LEU A 117 -1.82 -3.33 11.78
N ALA A 118 -2.88 -3.91 11.21
CA ALA A 118 -3.95 -4.53 11.97
C ALA A 118 -3.41 -5.54 12.99
N TYR A 119 -2.56 -6.45 12.53
CA TYR A 119 -1.96 -7.45 13.40
C TYR A 119 -1.14 -6.80 14.51
N GLY A 120 -0.29 -5.81 14.20
CA GLY A 120 0.49 -5.09 15.21
C GLY A 120 -0.34 -4.28 16.20
N MET A 121 -1.53 -3.81 15.81
CA MET A 121 -2.47 -3.12 16.69
C MET A 121 -3.22 -4.07 17.62
N LEU A 122 -3.63 -5.24 17.13
CA LEU A 122 -4.39 -6.22 17.90
C LEU A 122 -3.49 -7.08 18.79
N PHE A 123 -2.27 -7.37 18.33
CA PHE A 123 -1.32 -8.25 18.99
C PHE A 123 0.05 -7.59 19.23
N PRO A 124 0.10 -6.41 19.85
CA PRO A 124 1.32 -5.58 19.89
C PRO A 124 2.51 -6.26 20.58
N ASN A 125 2.25 -7.22 21.47
CA ASN A 125 3.28 -7.92 22.22
C ASN A 125 3.58 -9.34 21.71
N ASN A 126 2.89 -9.82 20.67
CA ASN A 126 3.22 -11.11 20.04
C ASN A 126 4.62 -11.01 19.43
N VAL A 127 5.47 -11.97 19.77
CA VAL A 127 6.82 -12.08 19.22
C VAL A 127 6.75 -12.90 17.94
N LEU A 128 7.15 -12.28 16.84
CA LEU A 128 7.20 -12.85 15.51
C LEU A 128 8.64 -13.24 15.21
N GLN A 129 8.83 -14.43 14.64
CA GLN A 129 10.10 -14.83 14.05
C GLN A 129 10.05 -14.48 12.56
N LEU A 130 10.83 -13.47 12.16
CA LEU A 130 10.97 -13.14 10.74
C LEU A 130 11.77 -14.24 10.04
N LEU A 131 11.42 -14.51 8.78
CA LEU A 131 12.19 -15.46 7.97
C LEU A 131 13.53 -14.86 7.55
N ILE A 132 13.52 -13.59 7.15
CA ILE A 132 14.69 -12.85 6.67
C ILE A 132 14.59 -11.39 7.15
N PRO A 133 15.56 -10.89 7.94
CA PRO A 133 16.56 -11.66 8.69
C PRO A 133 15.91 -12.50 9.79
N PRO A 134 16.52 -13.61 10.26
CA PRO A 134 15.95 -14.49 11.28
C PRO A 134 16.00 -13.85 12.68
N VAL A 135 15.15 -12.86 12.92
CA VAL A 135 15.08 -12.10 14.17
C VAL A 135 13.71 -12.20 14.80
N ALA A 136 13.71 -12.26 16.13
CA ALA A 136 12.50 -12.21 16.93
C ALA A 136 12.14 -10.75 17.24
N ILE A 137 10.96 -10.30 16.82
CA ILE A 137 10.50 -8.93 17.03
C ILE A 137 9.05 -8.90 17.46
N LYS A 138 8.69 -8.01 18.40
CA LYS A 138 7.28 -7.79 18.75
C LYS A 138 6.55 -7.12 17.60
N ALA A 139 5.33 -7.53 17.32
CA ALA A 139 4.53 -7.03 16.19
C ALA A 139 4.43 -5.48 16.15
N LYS A 140 4.30 -4.82 17.31
CA LYS A 140 4.29 -3.34 17.36
C LYS A 140 5.56 -2.70 16.80
N TRP A 141 6.72 -3.31 17.07
CA TRP A 141 8.00 -2.79 16.60
C TRP A 141 8.17 -3.04 15.11
N MET A 142 7.75 -4.20 14.62
CA MET A 142 7.73 -4.49 13.17
C MET A 142 6.91 -3.43 12.42
N VAL A 143 5.69 -3.14 12.89
CA VAL A 143 4.81 -2.14 12.26
C VAL A 143 5.39 -0.73 12.31
N LEU A 144 5.98 -0.32 13.45
CA LEU A 144 6.61 1.00 13.57
C LEU A 144 7.85 1.13 12.69
N ILE A 145 8.69 0.10 12.62
CA ILE A 145 9.90 0.10 11.79
C ILE A 145 9.52 0.11 10.31
N PHE A 146 8.61 -0.76 9.86
CA PHE A 146 8.22 -0.79 8.45
C PHE A 146 7.49 0.48 8.06
N GLY A 147 6.52 0.96 8.84
CA GLY A 147 5.85 2.24 8.56
C GLY A 147 6.82 3.43 8.56
N GLY A 148 7.77 3.47 9.50
CA GLY A 148 8.80 4.51 9.54
C GLY A 148 9.76 4.46 8.35
N LEU A 149 10.19 3.26 7.96
CA LEU A 149 11.06 3.04 6.80
C LEU A 149 10.36 3.47 5.51
N GLU A 150 9.11 3.06 5.28
CA GLU A 150 8.33 3.48 4.11
C GLU A 150 8.19 5.01 4.04
N LEU A 151 7.98 5.68 5.18
CA LEU A 151 7.92 7.13 5.23
C LEU A 151 9.24 7.79 4.84
N VAL A 152 10.36 7.31 5.39
CA VAL A 152 11.69 7.83 5.05
C VAL A 152 12.00 7.59 3.58
N LEU A 153 11.76 6.38 3.06
CA LEU A 153 12.03 6.06 1.66
C LEU A 153 11.14 6.87 0.70
N GLY A 154 9.86 7.04 1.03
CA GLY A 154 8.93 7.87 0.26
C GLY A 154 9.34 9.34 0.22
N ILE A 155 9.76 9.92 1.34
CA ILE A 155 10.20 11.33 1.39
C ILE A 155 11.55 11.53 0.67
N THR A 156 12.49 10.60 0.88
CA THR A 156 13.84 10.70 0.31
C THR A 156 13.92 10.32 -1.17
N ASN A 157 12.81 9.89 -1.79
CA ASN A 157 12.77 9.41 -3.18
C ASN A 157 13.71 8.21 -3.44
N THR A 158 14.09 7.46 -2.39
CA THR A 158 15.09 6.39 -2.51
C THR A 158 14.41 5.08 -2.94
N GLY A 159 14.85 4.48 -4.05
CA GLY A 159 14.32 3.19 -4.54
C GLY A 159 13.05 3.27 -5.39
N GLY A 160 12.60 4.48 -5.76
CA GLY A 160 11.42 4.71 -6.61
C GLY A 160 10.20 5.18 -5.80
N ASN A 161 9.76 6.41 -6.04
CA ASN A 161 8.73 7.14 -5.28
C ASN A 161 7.38 6.46 -5.07
N ILE A 162 7.05 5.51 -5.94
CA ILE A 162 5.66 5.22 -6.27
C ILE A 162 5.07 4.21 -5.26
N ALA A 163 5.81 3.20 -4.84
CA ALA A 163 5.26 2.15 -3.96
C ALA A 163 5.09 2.56 -2.50
N HIS A 164 5.96 3.44 -1.97
CA HIS A 164 6.03 3.70 -0.52
C HIS A 164 4.78 4.38 0.05
N PHE A 165 4.25 5.37 -0.67
CA PHE A 165 3.03 6.06 -0.24
C PHE A 165 1.78 5.20 -0.40
N ALA A 166 1.79 4.19 -1.28
CA ALA A 166 0.72 3.20 -1.33
C ALA A 166 0.70 2.36 -0.04
N HIS A 167 1.86 1.87 0.41
CA HIS A 167 1.98 1.13 1.68
C HIS A 167 1.49 1.95 2.88
N LEU A 168 1.95 3.20 2.99
CA LEU A 168 1.47 4.11 4.04
C LEU A 168 -0.03 4.38 3.96
N GLY A 169 -0.59 4.51 2.76
CA GLY A 169 -2.03 4.70 2.58
C GLY A 169 -2.83 3.52 3.10
N GLY A 170 -2.38 2.30 2.82
CA GLY A 170 -2.98 1.10 3.38
C GLY A 170 -2.96 1.06 4.90
N MET A 171 -1.85 1.46 5.52
CA MET A 171 -1.75 1.60 6.98
C MET A 171 -2.70 2.70 7.50
N ILE A 172 -2.69 3.90 6.92
CA ILE A 172 -3.53 5.01 7.39
C ILE A 172 -5.01 4.64 7.37
N PHE A 173 -5.51 4.12 6.25
CA PHE A 173 -6.91 3.72 6.12
C PHE A 173 -7.24 2.51 7.01
N GLY A 174 -6.31 1.58 7.17
CA GLY A 174 -6.44 0.46 8.09
C GLY A 174 -6.56 0.88 9.55
N TYR A 175 -5.76 1.86 9.96
CA TYR A 175 -5.82 2.45 11.30
C TYR A 175 -7.18 3.12 11.52
N ILE A 176 -7.61 3.97 10.59
CA ILE A 176 -8.90 4.68 10.66
C ILE A 176 -10.05 3.69 10.82
N LEU A 177 -10.08 2.62 10.02
CA LEU A 177 -11.15 1.62 10.05
C LEU A 177 -11.18 0.84 11.38
N ILE A 178 -10.01 0.42 11.91
CA ILE A 178 -9.94 -0.24 13.22
C ILE A 178 -10.43 0.70 14.33
N ARG A 179 -10.01 1.97 14.31
CA ARG A 179 -10.45 2.96 15.29
C ARG A 179 -11.95 3.19 15.22
N TYR A 180 -12.52 3.24 14.02
CA TYR A 180 -13.96 3.33 13.80
C TYR A 180 -14.69 2.10 14.36
N TRP A 181 -14.25 0.88 14.06
CA TRP A 181 -14.89 -0.32 14.60
C TRP A 181 -14.80 -0.42 16.12
N LYS A 182 -13.65 -0.09 16.70
CA LYS A 182 -13.45 -0.06 18.15
C LYS A 182 -14.38 0.95 18.83
N LYS A 183 -14.52 2.17 18.27
CA LYS A 183 -15.41 3.20 18.81
C LYS A 183 -16.88 2.77 18.81
N ASN A 184 -17.29 1.98 17.82
CA ASN A 184 -18.68 1.55 17.64
C ASN A 184 -18.98 0.15 18.21
N ASN A 185 -18.08 -0.46 18.99
CA ASN A 185 -18.21 -1.83 19.49
C ASN A 185 -18.47 -2.88 18.38
N ARG A 186 -17.90 -2.65 17.18
CA ARG A 186 -18.03 -3.54 16.01
C ARG A 186 -16.74 -4.31 15.72
N MET A 187 -15.77 -4.30 16.64
CA MET A 187 -14.45 -4.88 16.42
C MET A 187 -14.51 -6.40 16.32
N TYR A 188 -15.33 -7.03 17.15
CA TYR A 188 -15.54 -8.48 17.19
C TYR A 188 -16.97 -8.81 16.76
N TYR A 189 -17.26 -10.09 16.54
CA TYR A 189 -18.61 -10.57 16.34
C TYR A 189 -19.45 -10.45 17.61
#